data_AF-A0A4U5NTS6-F1
#
_entry.id   AF-A0A4U5NTS6-F1
#
_cell.length_a   1.000
_cell.length_b   1.000
_cell.length_c   1.000
_cell.angle_alpha   90.00
_cell.angle_beta   90.00
_cell.angle_gamma   90.00
#
_symmetry.space_group_name_H-M   'P 1'
#
loop_
_entity.id
_entity.type
_entity.pdbx_description
1 polymer ?
#
loop_
_entity_poly.entity_id
_entity_poly.type
_entity_poly.pdbx_seq_one_letter_code
_entity_poly.pdbx_strand_id
1 'polypeptide(L)'
;MSSSAKPNLTLCQEAIFSDDQVQYRLYFNMPISVFGIVTNIINVVVFLDSDMIHSLVNHFLLALSISDLFLLVCNFFFLLFPVMALMSDFFVLHDLYPSLVRPFQVAYSSRISFQTELSMTQEALES
;
A
#
# COMPACT_ATOMS: atom_id res chain seq x y z
N MET A 1 29.05 8.36 44.77
CA MET A 1 28.11 9.37 44.24
C MET A 1 28.94 10.37 43.45
N SER A 2 28.83 10.53 42.14
CA SER A 2 27.64 10.65 41.30
C SER A 2 27.90 10.03 39.92
N SER A 3 26.97 9.19 39.46
CA SER A 3 26.95 8.60 38.13
C SER A 3 26.36 9.62 37.17
N SER A 4 27.17 10.16 36.25
CA SER A 4 26.70 11.05 35.19
C SER A 4 25.97 10.21 34.14
N ALA A 5 24.65 10.38 34.09
CA ALA A 5 23.73 9.65 33.25
C ALA A 5 24.02 9.90 31.75
N LYS A 6 24.25 8.83 31.00
CA LYS A 6 24.20 8.84 29.54
C LYS A 6 22.78 9.27 29.12
N PRO A 7 22.61 10.17 28.13
CA PRO A 7 21.29 10.49 27.63
C PRO A 7 20.72 9.22 27.00
N ASN A 8 19.70 8.64 27.64
CA ASN A 8 18.82 7.67 27.01
C ASN A 8 18.02 8.43 25.95
N LEU A 9 18.63 8.58 24.78
CA LEU A 9 17.92 8.89 23.56
C LEU A 9 17.02 7.67 23.30
N THR A 10 15.82 7.66 23.87
CA THR A 10 14.73 6.76 23.48
C THR A 10 14.27 7.16 22.09
N LEU A 11 15.15 6.92 21.12
CA LEU A 11 14.91 7.02 19.69
C LEU A 11 14.49 5.64 19.20
N CYS A 12 13.34 5.13 19.64
CA CYS A 12 12.82 3.86 19.14
C CYS A 12 11.30 3.95 18.97
N GLN A 13 10.91 4.16 17.72
CA GLN A 13 9.73 3.62 17.07
C GLN A 13 8.39 3.82 17.81
N GLU A 14 7.73 4.95 17.58
CA GLU A 14 6.26 4.91 17.54
C GLU A 14 5.91 4.00 16.37
N ALA A 15 5.52 2.76 16.67
CA ALA A 15 4.92 1.88 15.68
C ALA A 15 3.66 2.58 15.17
N ILE A 16 3.73 3.11 13.95
CA ILE A 16 2.63 3.83 13.26
C ILE A 16 1.38 2.94 13.15
N PHE A 17 1.54 1.62 13.29
CA PHE A 17 0.48 0.61 13.25
C PHE A 17 0.39 -0.13 14.59
N SER A 18 -0.83 -0.28 15.11
CA SER A 18 -1.12 -1.15 16.27
C SER A 18 -0.79 -2.61 15.94
N ASP A 19 -0.39 -3.40 16.94
CA ASP A 19 -0.03 -4.83 16.77
C ASP A 19 -1.16 -5.63 16.10
N ASP A 20 -2.42 -5.31 16.39
CA ASP A 20 -3.58 -5.94 15.76
C ASP A 20 -3.64 -5.66 14.25
N GLN A 21 -3.26 -4.46 13.83
CA GLN A 21 -3.24 -4.07 12.42
C GLN A 21 -2.10 -4.77 11.67
N VAL A 22 -0.95 -4.95 12.32
CA VAL A 22 0.18 -5.71 11.78
C VAL A 22 -0.20 -7.17 11.61
N GLN A 23 -0.80 -7.77 12.63
CA GLN A 23 -1.24 -9.17 12.60
C GLN A 23 -2.31 -9.41 11.53
N TYR A 24 -3.30 -8.53 11.41
CA TYR A 24 -4.33 -8.66 10.38
C TYR A 24 -3.74 -8.62 8.96
N ARG A 25 -2.84 -7.67 8.72
CA ARG A 25 -2.19 -7.50 7.41
C ARG A 25 -1.29 -8.68 7.08
N LEU A 26 -0.52 -9.18 8.04
CA LEU A 26 0.43 -10.26 7.78
C LEU A 26 -0.25 -11.63 7.75
N TYR A 27 -1.08 -11.97 8.73
CA TYR A 27 -1.62 -13.32 8.84
C TYR A 27 -2.85 -13.58 7.98
N PHE A 28 -3.66 -12.57 7.66
CA PHE A 28 -4.85 -12.75 6.82
C PHE A 28 -4.60 -12.26 5.39
N ASN A 29 -4.11 -11.03 5.22
CA ASN A 29 -3.98 -10.44 3.89
C ASN A 29 -2.83 -11.07 3.07
N MET A 30 -1.74 -11.51 3.70
CA MET A 30 -0.64 -12.20 2.99
C MET A 30 -1.08 -13.52 2.35
N PRO A 31 -1.67 -14.50 3.05
CA PRO A 31 -2.09 -15.74 2.40
C PRO A 31 -3.18 -15.50 1.35
N ILE A 32 -4.15 -14.61 1.61
CA ILE A 32 -5.17 -14.25 0.62
C ILE A 32 -4.52 -13.68 -0.65
N SER A 33 -3.54 -12.80 -0.50
CA SER A 33 -2.80 -12.22 -1.62
C SER A 33 -2.01 -13.29 -2.39
N VAL A 34 -1.31 -14.19 -1.70
CA VAL A 34 -0.55 -15.28 -2.34
C VAL A 34 -1.49 -16.22 -3.10
N PHE A 35 -2.56 -16.69 -2.47
CA PHE A 35 -3.53 -17.56 -3.13
C PHE A 35 -4.18 -16.86 -4.32
N GLY A 36 -4.60 -15.61 -4.17
CA GLY A 36 -5.20 -14.83 -5.24
C GLY A 36 -4.25 -14.61 -6.42
N ILE A 37 -2.95 -14.41 -6.17
CA ILE A 37 -1.95 -14.28 -7.24
C ILE A 37 -1.82 -15.61 -8.00
N VAL A 38 -1.68 -16.72 -7.28
CA VAL A 38 -1.53 -18.05 -7.89
C VAL A 38 -2.76 -18.40 -8.74
N THR A 39 -3.97 -18.24 -8.20
CA THR A 39 -5.20 -18.57 -8.92
C THR A 39 -5.41 -17.69 -10.14
N ASN A 40 -5.17 -16.37 -10.04
CA ASN A 40 -5.33 -15.48 -11.19
C ASN A 40 -4.24 -15.69 -12.25
N ILE A 41 -3.01 -16.08 -11.88
CA ILE A 41 -2.00 -16.52 -12.85
C ILE A 41 -2.49 -17.76 -13.62
N ILE A 42 -3.03 -18.76 -12.92
CA ILE A 42 -3.58 -19.97 -13.56
C ILE A 42 -4.71 -19.58 -14.52
N ASN A 43 -5.64 -18.72 -14.09
CA ASN A 43 -6.72 -18.25 -14.95
C ASN A 43 -6.20 -17.55 -16.21
N VAL A 44 -5.17 -16.70 -16.07
CA VAL A 44 -4.53 -16.05 -17.22
C VAL A 44 -3.93 -17.08 -18.18
N VAL A 45 -3.19 -18.07 -17.67
CA VAL A 45 -2.60 -19.14 -18.51
C VAL A 45 -3.68 -19.94 -19.23
N VAL A 46 -4.76 -20.30 -18.55
CA VAL A 46 -5.88 -21.08 -19.11
C VAL A 46 -6.63 -20.28 -20.18
N PHE A 47 -6.93 -19.00 -19.94
CA PHE A 47 -7.68 -18.18 -20.89
C PHE A 47 -6.84 -17.65 -22.07
N LEU A 48 -5.51 -17.65 -21.94
CA LEU A 48 -4.58 -17.34 -23.04
C LEU A 48 -4.41 -18.50 -24.02
N ASP A 49 -4.89 -19.70 -23.69
CA ASP A 49 -4.80 -20.86 -24.57
C ASP A 49 -5.54 -20.61 -25.90
N SER A 50 -4.93 -21.04 -27.01
CA SER A 50 -5.39 -20.74 -28.37
C SER A 50 -6.79 -21.28 -28.67
N ASP A 51 -7.19 -22.37 -28.00
CA ASP A 51 -8.52 -22.96 -28.20
C ASP A 51 -9.61 -22.18 -27.45
N MET A 52 -9.27 -21.49 -26.37
CA MET A 52 -10.22 -20.80 -25.49
C MET A 52 -10.36 -19.30 -25.78
N ILE A 53 -9.36 -18.68 -26.42
CA ILE A 53 -9.34 -17.22 -26.61
C ILE A 53 -10.46 -16.72 -27.52
N HIS A 54 -11.02 -17.52 -28.42
CA HIS A 54 -12.02 -17.05 -29.39
C HIS A 54 -13.40 -16.70 -28.81
N SER A 55 -13.67 -17.08 -27.55
CA SER A 55 -14.93 -16.73 -26.87
C SER A 55 -14.85 -15.35 -26.21
N LEU A 56 -15.85 -14.50 -26.45
CA LEU A 56 -15.98 -13.18 -25.82
C LEU A 56 -15.99 -13.29 -24.28
N VAL A 57 -16.61 -14.34 -23.74
CA VAL A 57 -16.67 -14.59 -22.28
C VAL A 57 -15.29 -14.85 -21.72
N ASN A 58 -14.45 -15.61 -22.41
CA ASN A 58 -13.10 -15.94 -21.96
C ASN A 58 -12.18 -14.71 -22.01
N HIS A 59 -12.37 -13.82 -23.00
CA HIS A 59 -11.70 -12.51 -23.01
C HIS A 59 -12.08 -11.64 -21.81
N PHE A 60 -13.36 -11.63 -21.43
CA PHE A 60 -13.80 -10.91 -20.24
C PHE A 60 -13.19 -11.50 -18.96
N LEU A 61 -13.18 -12.83 -18.83
CA LEU A 61 -12.56 -13.52 -17.69
C LEU A 61 -11.04 -13.34 -17.64
N LEU A 62 -10.37 -13.26 -18.79
CA LEU A 62 -8.95 -12.93 -18.89
C LEU A 62 -8.68 -11.50 -18.40
N ALA A 63 -9.46 -10.52 -18.85
CA ALA A 63 -9.34 -9.13 -18.43
C ALA A 63 -9.61 -8.97 -16.91
N LEU A 64 -10.57 -9.71 -16.37
CA LEU A 64 -10.81 -9.78 -14.92
C LEU A 64 -9.61 -10.36 -14.18
N SER A 65 -9.06 -11.48 -14.64
CA SER A 65 -7.92 -12.14 -13.98
C SER A 65 -6.65 -11.26 -13.99
N ILE A 66 -6.43 -10.51 -15.07
CA ILE A 66 -5.34 -9.51 -15.16
C ILE A 66 -5.59 -8.34 -14.20
N SER A 67 -6.82 -7.85 -14.13
CA SER A 67 -7.19 -6.73 -13.24
C SER A 67 -7.04 -7.13 -11.76
N ASP A 68 -7.44 -8.35 -11.41
CA ASP A 68 -7.29 -8.91 -10.07
C ASP A 68 -5.80 -9.09 -9.70
N LEU A 69 -4.95 -9.55 -10.64
CA LEU A 69 -3.50 -9.58 -10.43
C LEU A 69 -2.93 -8.19 -10.16
N PHE A 70 -3.33 -7.19 -10.95
CA PHE A 70 -2.88 -5.82 -10.74
C PHE A 70 -3.29 -5.31 -9.36
N LEU A 71 -4.55 -5.53 -8.96
CA LEU A 71 -5.05 -5.13 -7.64
C LEU A 71 -4.35 -5.87 -6.50
N LEU A 72 -4.07 -7.17 -6.64
CA LEU A 72 -3.35 -7.95 -5.62
C LEU A 72 -1.90 -7.52 -5.48
N VAL A 73 -1.23 -7.20 -6.58
CA VAL A 73 0.13 -6.65 -6.59
C VAL A 73 0.14 -5.26 -5.95
N CYS A 74 -0.80 -4.39 -6.31
CA CYS A 74 -0.95 -3.09 -5.65
C CYS A 74 -1.26 -3.24 -4.16
N ASN A 75 -2.15 -4.15 -3.77
CA ASN A 75 -2.47 -4.46 -2.38
C ASN A 75 -1.20 -4.89 -1.63
N PHE A 76 -0.39 -5.77 -2.22
CA PHE A 76 0.89 -6.18 -1.65
C PHE A 76 1.83 -4.98 -1.42
N PHE A 77 1.99 -4.10 -2.42
CA PHE A 77 2.85 -2.91 -2.29
C PHE A 77 2.30 -1.83 -1.35
N PHE A 78 0.99 -1.65 -1.22
CA PHE A 78 0.43 -0.60 -0.36
C PHE A 78 0.20 -1.08 1.08
N LEU A 79 -0.16 -2.35 1.29
CA LEU A 79 -0.57 -2.87 2.60
C LEU A 79 0.50 -3.73 3.28
N LEU A 80 1.27 -4.52 2.54
CA LEU A 80 2.29 -5.42 3.12
C LEU A 80 3.68 -4.80 3.14
N PHE A 81 4.06 -4.06 2.10
CA PHE A 81 5.36 -3.38 2.02
C PHE A 81 5.67 -2.45 3.21
N PRO A 82 4.78 -1.54 3.67
CA PRO A 82 5.06 -0.71 4.86
C PRO A 82 5.29 -1.52 6.13
N VAL A 83 4.61 -2.66 6.27
CA VAL A 83 4.76 -3.55 7.43
C VAL A 83 6.08 -4.32 7.36
N MET A 84 6.46 -4.79 6.17
CA MET A 84 7.75 -5.44 5.93
C MET A 84 8.92 -4.47 6.13
N ALA A 85 8.81 -3.22 5.67
CA ALA A 85 9.82 -2.18 5.87
C ALA A 85 10.03 -1.83 7.35
N LEU A 86 8.98 -1.93 8.16
CA LEU A 86 9.06 -1.70 9.59
C LEU A 86 9.74 -2.87 10.34
N MET A 87 9.60 -4.09 9.83
CA MET A 87 10.07 -5.32 10.48
C MET A 87 11.39 -5.86 9.91
N SER A 88 11.85 -5.36 8.75
CA SER A 88 13.08 -5.81 8.10
C SER A 88 14.20 -4.77 8.18
N ASP A 89 15.40 -5.17 8.58
CA ASP A 89 16.63 -4.36 8.53
C ASP A 89 17.20 -4.20 7.09
N PHE A 90 16.37 -4.35 6.05
CA PHE A 90 16.82 -4.37 4.66
C PHE A 90 16.88 -2.95 4.06
N PHE A 91 18.09 -2.44 3.84
CA PHE A 91 18.38 -1.08 3.34
C PHE A 91 17.60 -0.66 2.09
N VAL A 92 17.36 -1.59 1.16
CA VAL A 92 16.67 -1.32 -0.11
C VAL A 92 15.19 -0.96 0.09
N LEU A 93 14.56 -1.47 1.16
CA LEU A 93 13.16 -1.25 1.46
C LEU A 93 12.91 0.15 2.08
N HIS A 94 13.89 0.67 2.81
CA HIS A 94 13.84 1.97 3.47
C HIS A 94 13.91 3.14 2.47
N ASP A 95 14.64 3.00 1.36
CA ASP A 95 14.77 4.05 0.32
C ASP A 95 13.60 4.05 -0.70
N LEU A 96 13.03 2.88 -1.00
CA LEU A 96 11.95 2.77 -1.98
C LEU A 96 10.60 3.26 -1.42
N TYR A 97 10.35 3.05 -0.12
CA TYR A 97 9.12 3.47 0.58
C TYR A 97 8.78 4.97 0.42
N PRO A 98 9.67 5.92 0.77
CA PRO A 98 9.37 7.34 0.64
C PRO A 98 9.28 7.79 -0.82
N SER A 99 9.85 7.04 -1.78
CA SER A 99 9.77 7.40 -3.19
C SER A 99 8.40 7.09 -3.82
N LEU A 100 7.73 6.05 -3.35
CA LEU A 100 6.37 5.68 -3.81
C LEU A 100 5.26 6.46 -3.08
N VAL A 101 5.46 6.80 -1.80
CA VAL A 101 4.44 7.49 -0.98
C VAL A 101 4.44 9.00 -1.17
N ARG A 102 5.60 9.64 -1.38
CA ARG A 102 5.70 11.10 -1.59
C ARG A 102 4.75 11.69 -2.62
N PRO A 103 4.58 11.12 -3.83
CA PRO A 103 3.66 11.70 -4.81
C PRO A 103 2.19 11.67 -4.35
N PHE A 104 1.76 10.62 -3.63
CA PHE A 104 0.40 10.53 -3.10
C PHE A 104 0.16 11.46 -1.91
N GLN A 105 1.14 11.59 -1.01
CA GLN A 105 1.02 12.45 0.17
C GLN A 105 1.06 13.94 -0.19
N VAL A 106 1.91 14.33 -1.14
CA VAL A 106 1.95 15.70 -1.67
C VAL A 106 0.62 16.04 -2.38
N ALA A 107 0.07 15.12 -3.18
CA ALA A 107 -1.22 15.34 -3.84
C ALA A 107 -2.39 15.53 -2.85
N TYR A 108 -2.38 14.81 -1.73
CA TYR A 108 -3.40 14.94 -0.69
C TYR A 108 -3.26 16.25 0.11
N SER A 109 -2.03 16.61 0.50
CA SER A 109 -1.76 17.86 1.23
C SER A 109 -2.12 19.10 0.40
N SER A 110 -1.83 19.10 -0.90
CA SER A 110 -2.17 20.20 -1.80
C SER A 110 -3.69 20.39 -1.97
N ARG A 111 -4.49 19.31 -1.91
CA ARG A 111 -5.95 19.41 -1.96
C ARG A 111 -6.54 20.01 -0.68
N ILE A 112 -5.99 19.70 0.48
CA ILE A 112 -6.46 20.25 1.76
C ILE A 112 -6.11 21.74 1.85
N SER A 113 -4.87 22.12 1.54
CA SER A 113 -4.47 23.54 1.56
C SER A 113 -5.33 24.40 0.63
N PHE A 114 -5.69 23.89 -0.56
CA PHE A 114 -6.54 24.61 -1.50
C PHE A 114 -8.00 24.76 -1.01
N GLN A 115 -8.53 23.74 -0.33
CA GLN A 115 -9.87 23.82 0.29
C GLN A 115 -9.90 24.80 1.46
N THR A 116 -8.86 24.83 2.28
CA THR A 116 -8.76 25.76 3.41
C THR A 116 -8.61 27.22 2.96
N GLU A 117 -7.88 27.49 1.88
CA GLU A 117 -7.83 28.83 1.30
C GLU A 117 -9.19 29.26 0.72
N LEU A 118 -9.92 28.35 0.06
CA LEU A 118 -11.25 28.65 -0.48
C LEU A 118 -12.24 29.03 0.62
N SER A 119 -12.28 28.26 1.72
CA SER A 119 -13.20 28.54 2.83
C SER A 119 -12.89 29.86 3.53
N MET A 120 -11.61 30.22 3.69
CA MET A 120 -11.22 31.52 4.25
C MET A 120 -11.57 32.70 3.32
N THR A 121 -11.44 32.54 2.00
CA THR A 121 -11.86 33.59 1.05
C THR A 121 -13.37 33.79 0.99
N GLN A 122 -14.16 32.74 1.27
CA GLN A 122 -15.62 32.82 1.28
C GLN A 122 -16.13 33.56 2.52
N GLU A 123 -15.56 33.27 3.70
CA GLU A 123 -15.88 33.99 4.95
C GLU A 123 -15.48 35.48 4.89
N ALA A 124 -14.38 35.81 4.20
CA ALA A 124 -13.94 37.20 4.01
C ALA A 124 -14.79 38.00 3.01
N LEU A 125 -15.63 37.34 2.19
CA LEU A 125 -16.52 37.99 1.23
C LEU A 125 -17.94 38.22 1.81
N GLU A 126 -18.29 37.50 2.88
CA GLU A 126 -19.58 37.62 3.58
C GLU A 126 -19.52 38.55 4.81
N SER A 127 -18.35 39.14 5.12
CA SER A 127 -18.13 40.17 6.15
C SER A 127 -18.01 41.57 5.56
#